data_AF-A0A7Y4YRY2-F1
#
_entry.id   AF-A0A7Y4YRY2-F1
#
_cell.length_a   1.000
_cell.length_b   1.000
_cell.length_c   1.000
_cell.angle_alpha   90.00
_cell.angle_beta   90.00
_cell.angle_gamma   90.00
#
_symmetry.space_group_name_H-M   'P 1'
#
loop_
_entity.id
_entity.type
_entity.pdbx_description
1 polymer ?
#
loop_
_entity_poly.entity_id
_entity_poly.type
_entity_poly.pdbx_seq_one_letter_code
_entity_poly.pdbx_strand_id
1 'polypeptide(L)' 'MEVIYSLIPGMTFLGLVFVAILVWVVRKGQYEDMEGNASRILLDDDEDALLISHPKEKTRQDKEVKK' A
#
# COMPACT_ATOMS: atom_id res chain seq x y z
N MET A 1 -3.76 35.51 35.84
CA MET A 1 -2.40 35.23 35.34
C MET A 1 -1.99 33.77 35.49
N GLU A 2 -2.53 33.01 36.44
CA GLU A 2 -2.13 31.62 36.70
C GLU A 2 -2.36 30.65 35.52
N VAL A 3 -3.47 30.82 34.78
CA VAL A 3 -3.82 29.96 33.64
C VAL A 3 -2.74 29.96 32.54
N ILE A 4 -2.04 31.08 32.35
CA ILE A 4 -1.01 31.20 31.32
C ILE A 4 0.16 30.25 31.62
N TYR A 5 0.48 30.04 32.91
CA TYR A 5 1.55 29.15 33.33
C TYR A 5 1.25 27.67 33.12
N SER A 6 -0.02 27.27 33.05
CA SER A 6 -0.39 25.90 32.62
C SER A 6 -0.56 25.80 31.10
N LEU A 7 -1.05 26.86 30.47
CA LEU A 7 -1.45 26.83 29.07
C LEU A 7 -0.25 26.88 28.11
N ILE A 8 0.74 27.74 28.39
CA ILE A 8 1.97 27.83 27.58
C ILE A 8 2.70 26.47 27.52
N PRO A 9 3.09 25.85 28.66
CA PRO A 9 3.80 24.57 28.60
C PRO A 9 2.92 23.44 28.07
N GLY A 10 1.60 23.46 28.33
CA GLY A 10 0.67 22.48 27.77
C GLY A 10 0.66 22.51 26.24
N MET A 11 0.57 23.70 25.65
CA MET A 11 0.57 23.87 24.20
C MET A 11 1.94 23.56 23.57
N THR A 12 3.04 23.95 24.24
CA THR A 12 4.40 23.60 23.80
C THR A 12 4.64 22.09 23.83
N PHE A 13 4.18 21.40 24.89
CA PHE A 13 4.29 19.95 24.99
C PHE A 13 3.49 19.25 23.89
N LEU A 14 2.25 19.68 23.66
CA LEU A 14 1.42 19.14 22.58
C LEU A 14 2.07 19.34 21.21
N GLY A 15 2.66 20.52 20.96
CA GLY A 15 3.41 20.80 19.74
C GLY A 15 4.64 19.88 19.57
N LEU A 16 5.39 19.63 20.64
CA LEU A 16 6.53 18.69 20.61
C LEU A 16 6.08 17.26 20.30
N VAL A 17 5.00 16.80 20.93
CA VAL A 17 4.43 15.47 20.67
C VAL A 17 4.00 15.36 19.20
N PHE A 18 3.35 16.38 18.65
CA PHE A 18 2.94 16.42 17.26
C PHE A 18 4.14 16.29 16.30
N VAL A 19 5.20 17.08 16.51
CA VAL A 19 6.43 17.00 15.71
C VAL A 19 7.10 15.63 15.85
N ALA A 20 7.15 15.07 17.06
CA ALA A 20 7.73 13.74 17.27
C ALA A 20 6.98 12.64 16.50
N ILE A 21 5.65 12.70 16.48
CA ILE A 21 4.82 11.77 15.69
C ILE A 21 5.10 11.95 14.20
N LEU A 22 5.14 13.19 13.69
CA LEU A 22 5.43 13.45 12.28
C LEU A 22 6.81 12.89 11.87
N VAL A 23 7.84 13.16 12.68
CA VAL A 23 9.19 12.63 12.43
C VAL A 23 9.19 11.10 12.46
N TRP A 24 8.46 10.49 13.39
CA TRP A 24 8.33 9.03 13.46
C TRP A 24 7.66 8.44 12.22
N VAL A 25 6.58 9.04 11.73
CA VAL A 25 5.87 8.59 10.52
C VAL A 25 6.76 8.70 9.28
N VAL A 26 7.47 9.81 9.12
CA VAL A 26 8.44 10.00 8.03
C VAL A 26 9.55 8.95 8.10
N ARG A 27 10.12 8.71 9.29
CA ARG A 27 11.16 7.68 9.49
C ARG A 27 10.66 6.26 9.26
N LYS A 28 9.38 5.99 9.50
CA LYS A 28 8.77 4.66 9.28
C LYS A 28 8.57 4.36 7.78
N GLY A 29 8.81 5.32 6.89
CA GLY A 29 8.71 5.08 5.44
C GLY A 29 7.29 4.80 4.95
N GLN A 30 6.25 5.19 5.71
CA GLN A 30 4.85 5.02 5.30
C GLN A 30 4.48 5.86 4.06
N TYR A 31 5.32 6.82 3.68
CA TYR A 31 5.16 7.58 2.45
C TYR A 31 5.50 6.78 1.19
N GLU A 32 6.29 5.71 1.31
CA GLU A 32 6.70 4.88 0.17
C GLU A 32 5.55 4.00 -0.35
N ASP A 33 4.48 3.79 0.43
CA ASP A 33 3.31 2.98 0.05
C ASP A 33 2.12 3.83 -0.47
N MET A 34 2.32 5.13 -0.72
CA MET A 34 1.29 5.98 -1.36
C MET A 34 1.12 5.65 -2.85
N GLU A 35 2.08 4.94 -3.45
CA GLU A 35 2.10 4.58 -4.88
C GLU A 35 1.65 3.13 -5.15
N GLY A 36 1.63 2.26 -4.13
CA GLY A 36 1.66 0.80 -4.34
C GLY A 36 0.31 0.08 -4.35
N ASN A 37 -0.52 0.28 -3.32
CA ASN A 37 -1.57 -0.72 -3.02
C ASN A 37 -2.94 -0.42 -3.67
N ALA A 38 -3.36 0.84 -3.73
CA ALA A 38 -4.67 1.22 -4.28
C ALA A 38 -4.70 1.22 -5.83
N SER A 39 -3.55 1.44 -6.47
CA SER A 39 -3.42 1.41 -7.94
C SER A 39 -3.56 -0.01 -8.49
N ARG A 40 -2.96 -0.98 -7.79
CA ARG A 40 -3.02 -2.41 -8.14
C ARG A 40 -4.45 -2.95 -8.10
N ILE A 41 -5.24 -2.63 -7.08
CA ILE A 41 -6.62 -3.13 -7.00
C ILE A 41 -7.58 -2.52 -8.04
N LEU A 42 -7.27 -1.35 -8.58
CA LEU A 42 -8.06 -0.70 -9.64
C LEU A 42 -7.63 -1.11 -11.06
N LEU A 43 -6.37 -1.52 -11.25
CA LEU A 43 -5.82 -1.90 -12.56
C LEU A 43 -5.73 -3.43 -12.76
N ASP A 44 -5.57 -4.23 -11.70
CA ASP A 44 -5.44 -5.70 -11.78
C ASP A 44 -6.77 -6.39 -12.24
N ASP A 45 -7.94 -5.74 -12.08
CA ASP A 45 -9.24 -6.31 -12.49
C ASP A 45 -9.50 -6.25 -14.02
N ASP A 46 -8.80 -5.38 -14.76
CA ASP A 46 -8.97 -5.23 -16.22
C ASP A 46 -8.14 -6.24 -17.03
N GLU A 47 -7.04 -6.74 -16.46
CA GLU A 47 -6.15 -7.70 -17.11
C GLU A 47 -6.65 -9.15 -17.03
N ASP A 48 -7.35 -9.52 -15.95
CA ASP A 48 -8.03 -10.82 -15.84
C ASP A 48 -9.30 -10.91 -16.70
N ALA A 49 -9.97 -9.78 -16.97
CA ALA A 49 -11.16 -9.74 -17.82
C ALA A 49 -10.85 -10.00 -19.31
N LEU A 50 -9.63 -9.70 -19.77
CA LEU A 50 -9.22 -9.88 -21.18
C LEU A 50 -8.72 -11.29 -21.52
N LEU A 51 -8.46 -12.16 -20.54
CA LEU A 51 -7.92 -13.52 -20.75
C LEU A 51 -8.99 -14.63 -20.79
N ILE A 52 -10.29 -14.30 -20.79
CA ILE A 52 -11.40 -15.28 -20.85
C ILE A 52 -11.56 -15.93 -22.25
N SER A 53 -10.65 -15.71 -23.20
CA SER A 53 -10.79 -16.20 -24.59
C SER A 53 -9.60 -17.00 -25.14
N HIS A 54 -8.98 -17.87 -24.34
CA HIS A 54 -8.13 -18.95 -24.88
C HIS A 54 -8.52 -20.33 -24.33
N PRO A 55 -9.25 -21.17 -25.10
CA PRO A 55 -9.38 -22.58 -24.78
C PRO A 55 -7.99 -23.22 -24.90
N LYS A 56 -7.46 -23.71 -23.78
CA LYS A 56 -6.16 -24.39 -23.70
C LYS A 56 -6.24 -25.77 -24.37
N GLU A 57 -6.24 -25.80 -25.70
CA GLU A 57 -6.03 -27.02 -26.49
C GLU A 57 -4.54 -27.36 -26.46
N LYS A 58 -4.10 -28.00 -25.37
CA LYS A 58 -2.76 -28.61 -25.32
C LYS A 58 -2.83 -30.03 -25.85
N THR A 59 -2.74 -30.14 -27.16
CA THR A 59 -2.14 -31.21 -27.96
C THR A 59 -1.49 -32.32 -27.11
N ARG A 60 -2.16 -33.48 -27.03
CA ARG A 60 -1.59 -34.76 -26.57
C ARG A 60 -0.90 -35.49 -27.73
N GLN A 61 -0.02 -34.81 -28.48
CA GLN A 61 0.99 -35.47 -29.30
C GLN A 61 2.13 -35.92 -28.39
N ASP A 62 1.96 -37.05 -27.70
CA ASP A 62 3.09 -37.75 -27.02
C ASP A 62 2.83 -39.27 -26.86
N LYS A 63 1.83 -39.86 -27.52
CA LYS A 63 1.53 -41.30 -27.32
C LYS A 63 1.49 -42.19 -28.56
N GLU A 64 1.84 -41.71 -29.75
CA GLU A 64 1.82 -42.55 -30.97
C GLU A 64 3.15 -42.78 -31.69
N VAL A 65 4.29 -42.32 -31.14
CA VAL A 65 5.62 -42.67 -31.72
C VAL A 65 6.26 -43.88 -31.02
N LYS A 66 5.55 -44.51 -30.07
CA LYS A 66 6.06 -45.71 -29.39
C LYS A 66 4.95 -46.73 -29.10
N LYS A 67 4.31 -47.24 -30.14
CA LYS A 67 3.84 -48.62 -30.15
C LYS A 67 3.74 -49.17 -31.56
#